data_AF-A0AAT9EXY2-F1
#
_entry.id   AF-A0AAT9EXY2-F1
#
_cell.length_a   1.000
_cell.length_b   1.000
_cell.length_c   1.000
_cell.angle_alpha   90.00
_cell.angle_beta   90.00
_cell.angle_gamma   90.00
#
_symmetry.space_group_name_H-M   'P 1'
#
loop_
_entity.id
_entity.type
_entity.pdbx_description
1 polymer ?
#
loop_
_entity_poly.entity_id
_entity_poly.type
_entity_poly.pdbx_seq_one_letter_code
_entity_poly.pdbx_strand_id
1 'polypeptide(L)'
;MRDMNEVLERWGVWARDNSGIDYSPIAAGFKGLLSYKSNGELSCCDDDGLVIDGCVGRLKKYKPEEFDLIIAHHVYGISLRKIALKRKCSDGTIRKEMQTAEGFIGGCLAMLDIKLSMDR
;
A
#
# COMPACT_ATOMS: atom_id res chain seq x y z
N MET A 1 -16.62 10.31 -0.01
CA MET A 1 -15.19 10.45 0.38
C MET A 1 -14.64 9.05 0.37
N ARG A 2 -13.60 8.79 -0.43
CA ARG A 2 -13.01 7.46 -0.59
C ARG A 2 -12.28 7.08 0.70
N ASP A 3 -12.49 5.88 1.22
CA ASP A 3 -11.72 5.36 2.34
C ASP A 3 -10.34 4.92 1.82
N MET A 4 -9.35 5.81 1.95
CA MET A 4 -8.00 5.53 1.45
C MET A 4 -7.29 4.43 2.23
N ASN A 5 -7.69 4.19 3.48
CA ASN A 5 -7.09 3.13 4.28
C ASN A 5 -7.48 1.76 3.68
N GLU A 6 -8.77 1.56 3.40
CA GLU A 6 -9.28 0.35 2.76
C GLU A 6 -8.66 0.13 1.36
N VAL A 7 -8.53 1.20 0.57
CA VAL A 7 -7.88 1.15 -0.76
C VAL A 7 -6.44 0.67 -0.66
N LEU A 8 -5.67 1.19 0.31
CA LEU A 8 -4.27 0.82 0.49
C LEU A 8 -4.11 -0.55 1.14
N GLU A 9 -5.04 -1.00 1.99
CA GLU A 9 -5.07 -2.38 2.49
C GLU A 9 -5.23 -3.37 1.33
N ARG A 10 -6.23 -3.15 0.45
CA ARG A 10 -6.46 -4.01 -0.72
C ARG A 10 -5.31 -3.98 -1.71
N TRP A 11 -4.73 -2.80 -1.95
CA TRP A 11 -3.54 -2.65 -2.78
C TRP A 11 -2.33 -3.34 -2.15
N GLY A 12 -2.15 -3.31 -0.83
CA GLY A 12 -1.05 -3.97 -0.14
C GLY A 12 -1.04 -5.48 -0.35
N VAL A 13 -2.22 -6.11 -0.31
CA VAL A 13 -2.41 -7.53 -0.65
C VAL A 13 -2.04 -7.78 -2.11
N TRP A 14 -2.57 -6.97 -3.03
CA TRP A 14 -2.27 -7.08 -4.45
C TRP A 14 -0.77 -6.89 -4.75
N ALA A 15 -0.11 -5.93 -4.12
CA ALA A 15 1.30 -5.62 -4.35
C ALA A 15 2.21 -6.76 -3.87
N ARG A 16 1.87 -7.42 -2.76
CA ARG A 16 2.60 -8.61 -2.27
C ARG A 16 2.56 -9.75 -3.28
N ASP A 17 1.41 -9.94 -3.94
CA ASP A 17 1.18 -11.07 -4.81
C ASP A 17 1.56 -10.78 -6.27
N ASN A 18 1.35 -9.56 -6.78
CA ASN A 18 1.36 -9.24 -8.21
C ASN A 18 2.27 -8.08 -8.65
N SER A 19 3.04 -7.44 -7.78
CA SER A 19 3.75 -6.19 -8.13
C SER A 19 4.85 -6.30 -9.19
N GLY A 20 5.32 -7.49 -9.59
CA GLY A 20 6.47 -7.61 -10.50
C GLY A 20 7.77 -6.96 -9.97
N ILE A 21 7.75 -6.51 -8.72
CA ILE A 21 8.82 -5.88 -7.95
C ILE A 21 9.00 -6.75 -6.68
N ASP A 22 10.20 -6.73 -6.09
CA ASP A 22 10.67 -7.64 -5.03
C ASP A 22 9.93 -7.55 -3.65
N TYR A 23 8.67 -7.12 -3.62
CA TYR A 23 7.87 -7.13 -2.38
C TYR A 23 7.38 -8.53 -1.99
N SER A 24 7.32 -9.46 -2.96
CA SER A 24 6.91 -10.84 -2.69
C SER A 24 7.90 -11.52 -1.73
N PRO A 25 7.42 -12.06 -0.59
CA PRO A 25 8.27 -12.88 0.29
C PRO A 25 8.63 -14.24 -0.34
N ILE A 26 7.99 -14.58 -1.46
CA ILE A 26 8.22 -15.82 -2.22
C ILE A 26 9.10 -15.48 -3.42
N ALA A 27 10.23 -16.17 -3.54
CA ALA A 27 11.09 -16.07 -4.71
C ALA A 27 10.29 -16.38 -5.99
N ALA A 28 10.51 -15.62 -7.07
CA ALA A 28 9.71 -15.69 -8.29
C ALA A 28 9.55 -17.12 -8.87
N GLY A 29 10.58 -17.98 -8.74
CA GLY A 29 10.54 -19.38 -9.19
C GLY A 29 9.65 -20.33 -8.37
N PHE A 30 9.16 -19.90 -7.21
CA PHE A 30 8.28 -20.67 -6.32
C PHE A 30 6.85 -20.14 -6.26
N LYS A 31 6.55 -19.03 -6.96
CA LYS A 31 5.19 -18.46 -7.04
C LYS A 31 4.25 -19.47 -7.69
N GLY A 32 3.17 -19.84 -7.00
CA GLY A 32 2.19 -20.83 -7.46
C GLY A 32 2.49 -22.29 -7.07
N LEU A 33 3.70 -22.60 -6.57
CA LEU A 33 4.03 -23.92 -6.01
C LEU A 33 3.70 -24.00 -4.52
N LEU A 34 3.81 -22.89 -3.79
CA LEU A 34 3.44 -22.79 -2.39
C LEU A 34 2.00 -22.24 -2.27
N SER A 35 1.20 -22.89 -1.44
CA SER A 35 -0.13 -22.43 -1.02
C SER A 35 -0.02 -21.24 -0.07
N TYR A 36 0.56 -20.13 -0.52
CA TYR A 36 0.42 -18.86 0.18
C TYR A 36 -0.85 -18.19 -0.36
N LYS A 37 -1.97 -18.47 0.30
CA LYS A 37 -3.17 -17.66 0.09
C LYS A 37 -3.17 -16.56 1.14
N SER A 38 -3.47 -15.34 0.73
CA SER A 38 -3.86 -14.29 1.68
C SER A 38 -4.95 -14.85 2.58
N ASN A 39 -4.87 -14.58 3.89
CA ASN A 39 -5.78 -15.14 4.91
C ASN A 39 -7.18 -14.50 4.84
N GLY A 40 -7.85 -14.58 3.69
CA GLY A 40 -9.15 -13.93 3.47
C GLY A 40 -9.08 -12.41 3.27
N GLU A 41 -7.88 -11.83 3.21
CA GLU A 41 -7.69 -10.40 2.89
C GLU A 41 -8.11 -10.14 1.44
N LEU A 42 -8.96 -9.14 1.22
CA LEU A 42 -9.45 -8.75 -0.10
C LEU A 42 -8.33 -8.06 -0.88
N SER A 43 -7.91 -8.64 -2.01
CA SER A 43 -7.05 -7.97 -2.98
C SER A 43 -7.86 -7.06 -3.89
N CYS A 44 -7.25 -5.98 -4.41
CA CYS A 44 -7.80 -5.29 -5.57
C CYS A 44 -7.52 -6.06 -6.88
N CYS A 45 -8.17 -5.64 -7.97
CA CYS A 45 -7.89 -6.15 -9.32
C CYS A 45 -6.60 -5.53 -9.89
N ASP A 46 -6.07 -6.10 -10.97
CA ASP A 46 -4.83 -5.65 -11.59
C ASP A 46 -4.89 -4.19 -12.08
N ASP A 47 -6.01 -3.76 -12.66
CA ASP A 47 -6.18 -2.38 -13.14
C ASP A 47 -6.11 -1.36 -11.99
N ASP A 48 -6.87 -1.60 -10.91
CA ASP A 48 -6.83 -0.76 -9.71
C ASP A 48 -5.43 -0.81 -9.07
N GLY A 49 -4.83 -2.00 -9.02
CA GLY A 49 -3.49 -2.24 -8.48
C GLY A 49 -2.41 -1.42 -9.18
N LEU A 50 -2.36 -1.47 -10.51
CA LEU A 50 -1.40 -0.74 -11.34
C LEU A 50 -1.57 0.78 -11.20
N VAL A 51 -2.82 1.25 -11.14
CA VAL A 51 -3.11 2.67 -10.98
C VAL A 51 -2.64 3.20 -9.62
N ILE A 52 -2.93 2.45 -8.55
CA ILE A 52 -2.49 2.81 -7.20
C ILE A 52 -0.96 2.72 -7.11
N ASP A 53 -0.35 1.69 -7.68
CA ASP A 53 1.11 1.52 -7.71
C ASP A 53 1.80 2.68 -8.44
N GLY A 54 1.23 3.17 -9.55
CA GLY A 54 1.70 4.38 -10.23
C GLY A 54 1.66 5.63 -9.33
N CYS A 55 0.64 5.77 -8.48
CA CYS A 55 0.56 6.85 -7.50
C CYS A 55 1.59 6.68 -6.37
N VAL A 56 1.78 5.46 -5.88
CA VAL A 56 2.81 5.11 -4.87
C VAL A 56 4.21 5.35 -5.43
N GLY A 57 4.47 5.06 -6.70
CA GLY A 57 5.72 5.39 -7.37
C GLY A 57 6.00 6.90 -7.42
N ARG A 58 4.96 7.73 -7.58
CA ARG A 58 5.08 9.18 -7.46
C ARG A 58 5.33 9.60 -6.01
N LEU A 59 4.68 8.97 -5.03
CA LEU A 59 4.93 9.23 -3.61
C LEU A 59 6.41 8.97 -3.29
N LYS A 60 6.98 7.85 -3.74
CA LYS A 60 8.42 7.53 -3.58
C LYS A 60 9.34 8.65 -4.07
N LYS A 61 8.98 9.28 -5.20
CA LYS A 61 9.77 10.36 -5.80
C LYS A 61 9.76 11.65 -4.96
N TYR A 62 8.62 12.01 -4.37
CA TYR A 62 8.45 13.31 -3.71
C TYR A 62 8.51 13.23 -2.17
N LYS A 63 8.18 12.08 -1.60
CA LYS A 63 7.95 11.81 -0.17
C LYS A 63 8.43 10.39 0.19
N PRO A 64 9.76 10.14 0.13
CA PRO A 64 10.32 8.81 0.33
C PRO A 64 10.06 8.23 1.73
N GLU A 65 10.00 9.07 2.77
CA GLU A 65 9.77 8.61 4.15
C GLU A 65 8.33 8.10 4.37
N GLU A 66 7.36 8.77 3.75
CA GLU A 66 5.95 8.35 3.72
C GLU A 66 5.73 7.15 2.82
N PHE A 67 6.48 7.04 1.72
CA PHE A 67 6.52 5.84 0.90
C PHE A 67 6.96 4.62 1.73
N ASP A 68 8.10 4.72 2.43
CA ASP A 68 8.58 3.62 3.28
C ASP A 68 7.56 3.25 4.36
N LEU A 69 6.83 4.23 4.88
CA LEU A 69 5.77 4.02 5.85
C LEU A 69 4.59 3.23 5.27
N ILE A 70 4.12 3.58 4.06
CA ILE A 70 3.06 2.84 3.36
C ILE A 70 3.49 1.41 3.07
N ILE A 71 4.71 1.20 2.55
CA ILE A 71 5.21 -0.14 2.26
C ILE A 71 5.29 -0.98 3.53
N ALA A 72 5.88 -0.43 4.60
CA ALA A 72 5.98 -1.13 5.87
C ALA A 72 4.60 -1.54 6.43
N HIS A 73 3.61 -0.67 6.32
CA HIS A 73 2.30 -0.92 6.89
C HIS A 73 1.43 -1.82 6.01
N HIS A 74 1.18 -1.44 4.76
CA HIS A 74 0.19 -2.08 3.91
C HIS A 74 0.73 -3.31 3.17
N VAL A 75 2.02 -3.32 2.81
CA VAL A 75 2.61 -4.46 2.07
C VAL A 75 3.18 -5.51 3.03
N TYR A 76 3.92 -5.06 4.05
CA TYR A 76 4.55 -5.96 5.03
C TYR A 76 3.73 -6.20 6.30
N GLY A 77 2.57 -5.56 6.47
CA GLY A 77 1.69 -5.79 7.61
C GLY A 77 2.25 -5.33 8.97
N ILE A 78 3.20 -4.39 8.98
CA ILE A 78 3.79 -3.88 10.24
C ILE A 78 2.83 -2.84 10.83
N SER A 79 2.37 -3.05 12.07
CA SER A 79 1.47 -2.08 12.71
C SER A 79 2.13 -0.72 12.91
N LEU A 80 1.35 0.37 12.80
CA LEU A 80 1.85 1.74 12.98
C LEU A 80 2.57 1.94 14.32
N ARG A 81 2.10 1.26 15.38
CA ARG A 81 2.74 1.25 16.71
C ARG A 81 4.15 0.64 16.67
N LYS A 82 4.35 -0.48 15.96
CA LYS A 82 5.68 -1.09 15.79
C LYS A 82 6.60 -0.17 14.99
N ILE A 83 6.07 0.52 13.99
CA ILE A 83 6.82 1.50 13.19
C ILE A 83 7.24 2.69 14.07
N ALA A 84 6.32 3.24 14.88
CA ALA A 84 6.59 4.33 15.81
C ALA A 84 7.70 3.97 16.81
N LEU A 85 7.63 2.76 17.38
CA LEU A 85 8.65 2.23 18.28
C LEU A 85 10.02 2.13 17.60
N LYS A 86 10.08 1.60 16.37
CA LYS A 86 11.32 1.48 15.60
C LYS A 86 11.91 2.84 15.23
N ARG A 87 11.07 3.82 14.87
CA ARG A 87 11.46 5.21 14.57
C ARG A 87 11.68 6.06 15.83
N LYS A 88 11.48 5.51 17.03
CA LYS A 88 11.58 6.20 18.33
C LYS A 88 10.77 7.50 18.40
N CYS A 89 9.56 7.46 17.88
CA CYS A 89 8.64 8.61 17.85
C CYS A 89 7.26 8.24 18.41
N SER A 90 6.39 9.23 18.55
CA SER A 90 5.02 8.99 19.04
C SER A 90 4.15 8.35 17.97
N ASP A 91 3.17 7.53 18.38
CA ASP A 91 2.18 6.99 17.44
C ASP A 91 1.43 8.10 16.67
N GLY A 92 1.23 9.26 17.31
CA GLY A 92 0.58 10.41 16.68
C GLY A 92 1.38 11.00 15.53
N THR A 93 2.71 10.93 15.60
CA THR A 93 3.60 11.32 14.50
C THR A 93 3.39 10.41 13.29
N ILE A 94 3.46 9.10 13.50
CA ILE A 94 3.25 8.10 12.43
C ILE A 94 1.85 8.20 11.81
N ARG A 95 0.80 8.43 12.62
CA ARG A 95 -0.56 8.61 12.09
C ARG A 95 -0.69 9.84 11.19
N LYS A 96 -0.04 10.96 11.53
CA LYS A 96 -0.03 12.17 10.69
C LYS A 96 0.74 11.96 9.38
N GLU A 97 1.87 11.28 9.43
CA GLU A 97 2.63 10.90 8.24
C GLU A 97 1.83 9.94 7.34
N MET A 98 1.15 8.95 7.93
CA MET A 98 0.28 8.04 7.19
C MET A 98 -0.87 8.78 6.52
N GLN A 99 -1.57 9.66 7.24
CA GLN A 99 -2.63 10.49 6.67
C GLN A 99 -2.11 11.39 5.53
N THR A 100 -0.88 11.87 5.63
CA THR A 100 -0.23 12.65 4.56
C THR A 100 0.02 11.79 3.33
N ALA A 101 0.43 10.54 3.51
CA ALA A 101 0.66 9.57 2.45
C ALA A 101 -0.66 9.18 1.75
N GLU A 102 -1.67 8.82 2.54
CA GLU A 102 -3.04 8.54 2.09
C GLU A 102 -3.62 9.73 1.31
N GLY A 103 -3.47 10.94 1.84
CA GLY A 103 -3.93 12.18 1.21
C GLY A 103 -3.21 12.48 -0.10
N PHE A 104 -1.91 12.18 -0.20
CA PHE A 104 -1.16 12.34 -1.44
C PHE A 104 -1.67 11.39 -2.54
N ILE A 105 -1.86 10.10 -2.21
CA ILE A 105 -2.35 9.10 -3.17
C ILE A 105 -3.80 9.41 -3.55
N GLY A 106 -4.66 9.69 -2.57
CA GLY A 106 -6.04 10.12 -2.83
C GLY A 106 -6.12 11.38 -3.69
N GLY A 107 -5.23 12.34 -3.44
CA GLY A 107 -5.08 13.55 -4.26
C GLY A 107 -4.64 13.25 -5.70
N CYS A 108 -3.70 12.31 -5.90
CA CYS A 108 -3.31 11.86 -7.25
C CYS A 108 -4.51 11.26 -8.00
N LEU A 109 -5.27 10.38 -7.35
CA LEU A 109 -6.44 9.74 -7.96
C LEU A 109 -7.53 10.77 -8.29
N ALA A 110 -7.77 11.73 -7.39
CA ALA A 110 -8.74 12.80 -7.60
C ALA A 110 -8.33 13.74 -8.74
N MET A 111 -7.06 14.14 -8.81
CA MET A 111 -6.55 15.00 -9.88
C MET A 111 -6.62 14.35 -11.27
N LEU A 112 -6.53 13.02 -11.34
CA LEU A 112 -6.61 12.26 -12.58
C LEU A 112 -8.04 11.80 -12.92
N ASP A 113 -9.04 12.18 -12.10
CA ASP A 113 -10.45 11.74 -12.21
C ASP A 113 -10.61 10.21 -12.34
N ILE A 114 -9.80 9.47 -11.58
CA ILE A 114 -9.79 8.01 -11.61
C ILE A 114 -10.85 7.46 -10.66
N LYS A 115 -11.71 6.60 -11.18
CA LYS A 115 -12.63 5.74 -10.40
C LYS A 115 -12.06 4.34 -10.31
N LEU A 116 -11.90 3.85 -9.09
CA LEU A 116 -11.46 2.48 -8.84
C LEU A 116 -12.66 1.54 -8.95
N SER A 117 -12.39 0.29 -9.32
CA SER A 117 -13.42 -0.75 -9.40
C SER A 117 -14.05 -1.03 -8.04
N MET A 118 -13.28 -0.84 -6.95
CA MET A 118 -13.74 -0.98 -5.56
C MET A 118 -14.58 0.19 -5.02
N ASP A 119 -14.72 1.30 -5.76
CA ASP A 119 -15.56 2.46 -5.34
C ASP A 119 -17.07 2.21 -5.56
N ARG A 120 -17.45 1.03 -6.04
CA ARG A 120 -18.83 0.69 -6.45
C ARG A 120 -19.68 0.15 -5.29
#